data_AF-A0A4R6GDA1-F1
#
_entry.id   AF-A0A4R6GDA1-F1
#
_cell.length_a   1.000
_cell.length_b   1.000
_cell.length_c   1.000
_cell.angle_alpha   90.00
_cell.angle_beta   90.00
_cell.angle_gamma   90.00
#
_symmetry.space_group_name_H-M   'P 1'
#
loop_
_entity.id
_entity.type
_entity.pdbx_description
1 polymer ?
#
loop_
_entity_poly.entity_id
_entity_poly.type
_entity_poly.pdbx_seq_one_letter_code
_entity_poly.pdbx_strand_id
1 'polypeptide(L)'
;MTSGNEMTPVASRRTRRQEAVSAGRGIARTAVRTASPALRWSRRRGVLGVFAALAAVGFVAAYVGPTGSALVAANADEAAPVTLYASGLGDIQTLELADADGAREPAAFERGGYSVYVTPKPTPTPTARAARSGSGWTPPFVSPDPGSAQAIAYDMVRARGWGDEQFSCLVALWNKESGWRVNAYNRSSGAYGIPQALPGSKMGSAGADWETNAATQITWGLGYIGGRYGTPCGAWGHSQSTGWY
;
A
#
# COMPACT_ATOMS: atom_id res chain seq x y z
N MET A 1 -40.57 13.51 60.91
CA MET A 1 -40.84 12.15 61.40
C MET A 1 -40.04 11.21 60.50
N THR A 2 -38.76 10.94 60.84
CA THR A 2 -38.27 9.67 61.47
C THR A 2 -38.54 8.48 60.55
N SER A 3 -37.60 7.71 60.02
CA SER A 3 -36.41 7.03 60.58
C SER A 3 -35.62 6.48 59.35
N GLY A 4 -34.29 6.37 59.25
CA GLY A 4 -33.34 5.69 60.13
C GLY A 4 -32.80 4.42 59.44
N ASN A 5 -31.46 4.30 59.33
CA ASN A 5 -30.59 3.14 59.01
C ASN A 5 -29.74 3.27 57.73
N GLU A 6 -28.44 3.00 57.69
CA GLU A 6 -27.38 2.81 58.70
C GLU A 6 -26.07 2.77 57.91
N MET A 7 -25.03 3.45 58.39
CA MET A 7 -23.67 3.38 57.86
C MET A 7 -22.96 2.16 58.44
N THR A 8 -22.21 1.42 57.61
CA THR A 8 -21.09 0.60 58.10
C THR A 8 -19.91 0.64 57.11
N PRO A 9 -18.76 1.23 57.49
CA PRO A 9 -17.50 1.05 56.80
C PRO A 9 -16.72 -0.14 57.39
N VAL A 10 -16.17 -1.01 56.53
CA VAL A 10 -15.23 -2.06 56.98
C VAL A 10 -13.80 -1.51 56.96
N ALA A 11 -13.17 -1.60 58.12
CA ALA A 11 -11.85 -1.08 58.44
C ALA A 11 -10.68 -2.02 58.10
N SER A 12 -9.56 -1.38 57.75
CA SER A 12 -8.14 -1.69 58.03
C SER A 12 -7.76 -3.04 58.66
N ARG A 13 -6.72 -3.66 58.07
CA ARG A 13 -5.62 -4.28 58.85
C ARG A 13 -4.25 -3.95 58.26
N ARG A 14 -3.54 -3.05 58.93
CA ARG A 14 -2.08 -2.96 58.99
C ARG A 14 -1.59 -3.82 60.16
N THR A 15 -0.60 -4.68 59.92
CA THR A 15 0.38 -5.21 60.89
C THR A 15 1.60 -5.60 60.06
N ARG A 16 2.82 -5.06 60.17
CA ARG A 16 3.73 -4.58 61.23
C ARG A 16 4.98 -5.49 61.20
N ARG A 17 6.13 -4.86 60.92
CA ARG A 17 7.54 -5.16 61.28
C ARG A 17 8.05 -6.61 61.18
N GLN A 18 9.23 -6.75 60.55
CA GLN A 18 10.46 -6.98 61.31
C GLN A 18 11.62 -6.12 60.77
N GLU A 19 12.30 -5.45 61.70
CA GLU A 19 13.59 -4.77 61.57
C GLU A 19 14.72 -5.75 61.90
N ALA A 20 15.89 -5.57 61.26
CA ALA A 20 17.23 -5.75 61.83
C ALA A 20 18.21 -5.13 60.81
N VAL A 21 18.70 -3.89 60.97
CA VAL A 21 19.83 -3.46 61.81
C VAL A 21 21.07 -4.34 61.66
N SER A 22 22.09 -3.85 60.95
CA SER A 22 23.43 -3.69 61.54
C SER A 22 24.27 -2.72 60.71
N ALA A 23 24.84 -1.74 61.41
CA ALA A 23 25.85 -0.82 60.93
C ALA A 23 27.22 -1.29 61.44
N GLY A 24 28.29 -1.03 60.68
CA GLY A 24 29.67 -1.17 61.13
C GLY A 24 30.66 -0.94 59.99
N ARG A 25 31.17 0.29 59.82
CA ARG A 25 32.44 0.79 60.39
C ARG A 25 33.64 0.36 59.53
N GLY A 26 34.15 1.28 58.73
CA GLY A 26 35.33 1.08 57.89
C GLY A 26 36.64 1.16 58.66
N ILE A 27 37.70 0.56 58.11
CA ILE A 27 39.12 0.93 58.31
C ILE A 27 39.95 0.44 57.10
N ALA A 28 40.98 1.23 56.76
CA ALA A 28 42.28 0.87 56.21
C ALA A 28 42.50 0.70 54.69
N ARG A 29 43.18 1.73 54.18
CA ARG A 29 44.11 1.78 53.05
C ARG A 29 44.97 0.52 52.85
N THR A 30 45.12 0.11 51.59
CA THR A 30 46.39 -0.41 51.07
C THR A 30 46.55 0.02 49.61
N ALA A 31 47.50 0.93 49.36
CA ALA A 31 47.89 1.34 48.02
C ALA A 31 48.85 0.28 47.44
N VAL A 32 48.47 -0.36 46.34
CA VAL A 32 49.38 -1.21 45.56
C VAL A 32 49.94 -0.35 44.43
N ARG A 33 51.20 0.07 44.56
CA ARG A 33 52.00 0.64 43.45
C ARG A 33 52.41 -0.50 42.53
N THR A 34 51.86 -0.54 41.31
CA THR A 34 52.44 -1.33 40.21
C THR A 34 53.32 -0.41 39.36
N ALA A 35 54.58 -0.79 39.21
CA ALA A 35 55.58 -0.08 38.44
C ALA A 35 55.35 -0.26 36.92
N SER A 36 55.51 0.82 36.14
CA SER A 36 55.49 0.77 34.67
C SER A 36 56.77 0.10 34.13
N PRO A 37 56.70 -0.78 33.12
CA PRO A 37 57.91 -1.32 32.51
C PRO A 37 58.54 -0.32 31.52
N ALA A 38 59.86 -0.16 31.63
CA ALA A 38 60.67 0.61 30.68
C ALA A 38 60.70 -0.08 29.31
N LEU A 39 60.37 0.67 28.25
CA LEU A 39 60.45 0.21 26.87
C LEU A 39 61.92 0.03 26.44
N ARG A 40 62.35 -1.22 26.28
CA ARG A 40 63.61 -1.57 25.63
C ARG A 40 63.42 -1.66 24.12
N TRP A 41 64.15 -0.83 23.38
CA TRP A 41 64.12 -0.77 21.91
C TRP A 41 64.85 -1.99 21.31
N SER A 42 64.13 -2.82 20.57
CA SER A 42 64.68 -3.98 19.83
C SER A 42 64.81 -3.67 18.34
N ARG A 43 66.00 -3.96 17.79
CA ARG A 43 66.47 -3.74 16.40
C ARG A 43 65.75 -4.62 15.37
N ARG A 44 64.43 -4.51 15.22
CA ARG A 44 63.67 -5.26 14.19
C ARG A 44 62.75 -4.37 13.34
N ARG A 45 63.28 -3.26 12.81
CA ARG A 45 62.55 -2.33 11.92
C ARG A 45 63.11 -2.21 10.51
N GLY A 46 63.90 -3.18 10.04
CA GLY A 46 64.40 -3.18 8.65
C GLY A 46 63.41 -3.73 7.62
N VAL A 47 62.56 -4.69 8.00
CA VAL A 47 61.74 -5.45 7.03
C VAL A 47 60.36 -4.81 6.78
N LEU A 48 59.85 -3.99 7.71
CA LEU A 48 58.57 -3.30 7.57
C LEU A 48 58.62 -2.04 6.68
N GLY A 49 59.81 -1.52 6.35
CA GLY A 49 59.95 -0.35 5.47
C GLY A 49 59.74 -0.66 3.99
N VAL A 50 60.10 -1.86 3.54
CA VAL A 50 60.04 -2.25 2.13
C VAL A 50 58.60 -2.56 1.68
N PHE A 51 57.77 -3.14 2.56
CA PHE A 51 56.36 -3.42 2.26
C PHE A 51 55.48 -2.16 2.23
N ALA A 52 55.85 -1.10 2.97
CA ALA A 52 55.12 0.18 2.93
C ALA A 52 55.35 0.94 1.61
N ALA A 53 56.51 0.81 0.98
CA ALA A 53 56.83 1.49 -0.28
C ALA A 53 56.07 0.92 -1.50
N LEU A 54 55.84 -0.40 -1.55
CA LEU A 54 55.07 -1.04 -2.62
C LEU A 54 53.56 -0.73 -2.55
N ALA A 55 53.00 -0.53 -1.36
CA ALA A 55 51.59 -0.17 -1.18
C ALA A 55 51.26 1.26 -1.65
N ALA A 56 52.19 2.20 -1.54
CA ALA A 56 51.98 3.58 -1.98
C ALA A 56 51.96 3.74 -3.51
N VAL A 57 52.75 2.94 -4.25
CA VAL A 57 52.78 2.99 -5.72
C VAL A 57 51.55 2.31 -6.34
N GLY A 58 51.04 1.24 -5.72
CA GLY A 58 49.81 0.57 -6.17
C GLY A 58 48.54 1.44 -6.05
N PHE A 59 48.48 2.33 -5.05
CA PHE A 59 47.32 3.21 -4.86
C PHE A 59 47.27 4.37 -5.89
N VAL A 60 48.41 4.85 -6.37
CA VAL A 60 48.46 5.89 -7.41
C VAL A 60 48.03 5.35 -8.78
N ALA A 61 48.41 4.11 -9.12
CA ALA A 61 47.95 3.47 -10.36
C ALA A 61 46.44 3.18 -10.37
N ALA A 62 45.83 2.91 -9.20
CA ALA A 62 44.39 2.69 -9.07
C ALA A 62 43.56 3.99 -9.14
N TYR A 63 44.15 5.17 -8.87
CA TYR A 63 43.42 6.44 -8.85
C TYR A 63 43.44 7.18 -10.20
N VAL A 64 44.41 6.90 -11.08
CA VAL A 64 44.50 7.49 -12.43
C VAL A 64 43.78 6.63 -13.49
N GLY A 65 43.38 5.41 -13.15
CA GLY A 65 42.74 4.45 -14.07
C GLY A 65 41.28 4.72 -14.47
N PRO A 66 40.36 5.15 -13.58
CA PRO A 66 38.94 5.17 -13.94
C PRO A 66 38.41 6.53 -14.43
N THR A 67 39.24 7.59 -14.48
CA THR A 67 38.80 8.88 -15.03
C THR A 67 38.93 8.98 -16.55
N GLY A 68 39.63 8.05 -17.21
CA GLY A 68 39.82 8.04 -18.67
C GLY A 68 38.69 7.41 -19.47
N SER A 69 37.83 6.59 -18.85
CA SER A 69 36.67 5.96 -19.50
C SER A 69 35.42 6.84 -19.53
N ALA A 70 35.44 8.01 -18.88
CA ALA A 70 34.30 8.92 -18.83
C ALA A 70 34.28 9.99 -19.94
N LEU A 71 35.34 10.11 -20.77
CA LEU A 71 35.41 11.10 -21.86
C LEU A 71 35.24 10.51 -23.27
N VAL A 72 35.00 9.19 -23.41
CA VAL A 72 34.74 8.54 -24.71
C VAL A 72 33.23 8.36 -24.98
N ALA A 73 32.37 9.05 -24.23
CA ALA A 73 30.94 9.14 -24.52
C ALA A 73 30.46 10.60 -24.51
N ALA A 74 31.09 11.43 -25.33
CA ALA A 74 30.63 12.79 -25.63
C ALA A 74 30.75 13.08 -27.13
N ASN A 75 30.24 12.17 -27.96
CA ASN A 75 29.85 12.38 -29.35
C ASN A 75 28.77 11.35 -29.68
N ALA A 76 27.64 11.44 -29.00
CA ALA A 76 26.41 10.87 -29.51
C ALA A 76 25.61 12.06 -30.03
N ASP A 77 25.47 12.12 -31.35
CA ASP A 77 24.60 13.06 -32.05
C ASP A 77 23.26 13.20 -31.31
N GLU A 78 22.89 14.45 -31.09
CA GLU A 78 21.63 14.88 -30.51
C GLU A 78 20.49 14.36 -31.40
N ALA A 79 19.93 13.21 -31.05
CA ALA A 79 18.75 12.68 -31.71
C ALA A 79 17.57 13.60 -31.36
N ALA A 80 17.20 14.48 -32.28
CA ALA A 80 15.96 15.24 -32.21
C ALA A 80 14.80 14.28 -31.88
N PRO A 81 13.91 14.62 -30.92
CA PRO A 81 12.82 13.73 -30.55
C PRO A 81 11.87 13.60 -31.74
N VAL A 82 11.98 12.48 -32.45
CA VAL A 82 11.05 12.11 -33.51
C VAL A 82 9.76 11.70 -32.81
N THR A 83 8.80 12.63 -32.76
CA THR A 83 7.47 12.32 -32.25
C THR A 83 6.80 11.31 -33.17
N LEU A 84 5.96 10.41 -32.62
CA LEU A 84 5.16 9.44 -33.38
C LEU A 84 4.33 10.08 -34.52
N TYR A 85 4.11 11.40 -34.46
CA TYR A 85 3.43 12.18 -35.49
C TYR A 85 4.28 12.37 -36.76
N ALA A 86 5.60 12.49 -36.64
CA ALA A 86 6.51 12.71 -37.78
C ALA A 86 6.72 11.43 -38.60
N SER A 87 6.71 10.26 -37.95
CA SER A 87 6.79 8.95 -38.60
C SER A 87 5.53 8.57 -39.41
N GLY A 88 4.42 9.30 -39.26
CA GLY A 88 3.17 9.02 -39.99
C GLY A 88 2.98 9.82 -41.29
N LEU A 89 3.83 10.81 -41.58
CA LEU A 89 3.66 11.68 -42.76
C LEU A 89 4.28 11.10 -44.05
N GLY A 90 5.21 10.16 -43.93
CA GLY A 90 5.85 9.49 -45.08
C GLY A 90 5.08 8.30 -45.64
N ASP A 91 4.18 7.71 -44.85
CA ASP A 91 3.40 6.51 -45.21
C ASP A 91 1.99 6.84 -45.72
N ILE A 92 1.76 8.07 -46.22
CA ILE A 92 0.60 8.33 -47.08
C ILE A 92 0.92 7.75 -48.46
N GLN A 93 0.56 6.48 -48.61
CA GLN A 93 0.59 5.73 -49.87
C GLN A 93 -0.14 6.49 -50.97
N THR A 94 0.61 7.21 -51.80
CA THR A 94 0.25 7.50 -53.17
C THR A 94 0.24 6.16 -53.92
N LEU A 95 -0.96 5.61 -54.11
CA LEU A 95 -1.18 4.49 -55.01
C LEU A 95 -1.04 5.01 -56.45
N GLU A 96 0.17 4.91 -57.00
CA GLU A 96 0.45 5.18 -58.41
C GLU A 96 -0.15 4.06 -59.26
N LEU A 97 -1.26 4.36 -59.94
CA LEU A 97 -1.81 3.49 -60.99
C LEU A 97 -0.87 3.56 -62.19
N ALA A 98 0.04 2.60 -62.27
CA ALA A 98 0.77 2.31 -63.49
C ALA A 98 -0.22 1.81 -64.56
N ASP A 99 -0.36 2.62 -65.60
CA ASP A 99 -1.04 2.29 -66.85
C ASP A 99 -0.27 1.14 -67.53
N ALA A 100 -0.92 -0.01 -67.68
CA ALA A 100 -0.47 -1.13 -68.49
C ALA A 100 -1.68 -1.92 -68.98
N ASP A 101 -2.16 -1.54 -70.16
CA ASP A 101 -2.61 -2.41 -71.24
C ASP A 101 -3.14 -3.81 -70.83
N GLY A 102 -4.46 -3.95 -70.68
CA GLY A 102 -5.06 -5.28 -70.55
C GLY A 102 -6.53 -5.24 -70.17
N ALA A 103 -7.41 -5.40 -71.16
CA ALA A 103 -8.85 -5.50 -71.00
C ALA A 103 -9.27 -6.52 -69.92
N ARG A 104 -9.87 -6.03 -68.83
CA ARG A 104 -10.70 -6.84 -67.92
C ARG A 104 -11.69 -5.93 -67.19
N GLU A 105 -12.97 -6.11 -67.48
CA GLU A 105 -14.11 -5.59 -66.72
C GLU A 105 -13.87 -5.68 -65.20
N PRO A 106 -14.04 -4.62 -64.40
CA PRO A 106 -14.03 -4.77 -62.95
C PRO A 106 -15.36 -5.42 -62.54
N ALA A 107 -15.29 -6.71 -62.22
CA ALA A 107 -16.35 -7.37 -61.45
C ALA A 107 -16.57 -6.58 -60.15
N ALA A 108 -17.77 -6.04 -59.99
CA ALA A 108 -18.21 -5.39 -58.77
C ALA A 108 -18.18 -6.40 -57.62
N PHE A 109 -17.09 -6.42 -56.86
CA PHE A 109 -17.05 -7.05 -55.55
C PHE A 109 -17.78 -6.12 -54.59
N GLU A 110 -19.08 -6.37 -54.40
CA GLU A 110 -19.79 -5.83 -53.25
C GLU A 110 -19.15 -6.39 -51.99
N ARG A 111 -18.47 -5.51 -51.26
CA ARG A 111 -17.98 -5.79 -49.92
C ARG A 111 -19.20 -5.83 -49.02
N GLY A 112 -19.80 -7.02 -48.87
CA GLY A 112 -20.95 -7.25 -48.01
C GLY A 112 -20.71 -6.63 -46.64
N GLY A 113 -21.43 -5.54 -46.36
CA GLY A 113 -21.43 -4.89 -45.07
C GLY A 113 -22.12 -5.81 -44.08
N TYR A 114 -21.37 -6.38 -43.15
CA TYR A 114 -21.96 -6.96 -41.95
C TYR A 114 -22.09 -5.83 -40.93
N SER A 115 -23.32 -5.43 -40.65
CA SER A 115 -23.61 -4.64 -39.45
C SER A 115 -23.66 -5.62 -38.27
N VAL A 116 -22.62 -5.63 -37.43
CA VAL A 116 -22.82 -6.15 -36.08
C VAL A 116 -23.60 -5.08 -35.35
N TYR A 117 -24.92 -5.24 -35.29
CA TYR A 117 -25.69 -4.61 -34.23
C TYR A 117 -25.22 -5.22 -32.90
N VAL A 118 -24.17 -4.65 -32.31
CA VAL A 118 -24.07 -4.67 -30.86
C VAL A 118 -25.01 -3.57 -30.41
N THR A 119 -26.30 -3.92 -30.25
CA THR A 119 -27.14 -3.16 -29.34
C THR A 119 -26.31 -3.02 -28.07
N PRO A 120 -25.94 -1.81 -27.60
CA PRO A 120 -25.36 -1.70 -26.28
C PRO A 120 -26.36 -2.38 -25.37
N LYS A 121 -25.96 -3.53 -24.78
CA LYS A 121 -26.74 -4.15 -23.72
C LYS A 121 -27.04 -2.98 -22.79
N PRO A 122 -28.32 -2.59 -22.58
CA PRO A 122 -28.60 -1.51 -21.67
C PRO A 122 -27.88 -1.89 -20.39
N THR A 123 -26.91 -1.09 -19.98
CA THR A 123 -26.41 -1.12 -18.61
C THR A 123 -27.69 -1.15 -17.80
N PRO A 124 -28.02 -2.25 -17.08
CA PRO A 124 -29.18 -2.21 -16.24
C PRO A 124 -28.87 -1.08 -15.29
N THR A 125 -29.53 0.07 -15.47
CA THR A 125 -29.68 1.05 -14.42
C THR A 125 -30.12 0.19 -13.24
N PRO A 126 -29.29 0.04 -12.19
CA PRO A 126 -29.74 -0.70 -11.04
C PRO A 126 -30.92 0.11 -10.54
N THR A 127 -32.13 -0.36 -10.86
CA THR A 127 -33.33 0.09 -10.18
C THR A 127 -33.03 -0.21 -8.74
N ALA A 128 -32.71 0.83 -7.97
CA ALA A 128 -32.42 0.71 -6.56
C ALA A 128 -33.64 0.02 -5.97
N ARG A 129 -33.53 -1.30 -5.76
CA ARG A 129 -34.55 -2.05 -5.06
C ARG A 129 -34.59 -1.40 -3.70
N ALA A 130 -35.67 -0.68 -3.42
CA ALA A 130 -35.83 0.14 -2.24
C ALA A 130 -35.20 -0.58 -1.05
N ALA A 131 -34.07 -0.04 -0.59
CA ALA A 131 -33.38 -0.57 0.57
C ALA A 131 -34.43 -0.59 1.67
N ARG A 132 -34.72 -1.78 2.21
CA ARG A 132 -35.50 -1.88 3.43
C ARG A 132 -34.67 -1.15 4.48
N SER A 133 -35.04 0.08 4.77
CA SER A 133 -34.42 0.90 5.79
C SER A 133 -34.68 0.17 7.12
N GLY A 134 -33.72 -0.64 7.55
CA GLY A 134 -33.71 -1.15 8.90
C GLY A 134 -33.62 0.05 9.83
N SER A 135 -34.42 0.06 10.90
CA SER A 135 -34.49 1.12 11.91
C SER A 135 -33.23 1.20 12.78
N GLY A 136 -32.05 1.08 12.18
CA GLY A 136 -30.75 1.18 12.83
C GLY A 136 -30.18 2.59 12.70
N TRP A 137 -29.21 2.91 13.55
CA TRP A 137 -28.50 4.18 13.49
C TRP A 137 -27.74 4.31 12.15
N THR A 138 -27.90 5.48 11.51
CA THR A 138 -27.20 5.83 10.26
C THR A 138 -26.05 6.78 10.58
N PRO A 139 -24.81 6.48 10.14
CA PRO A 139 -23.68 7.35 10.35
C PRO A 139 -23.81 8.67 9.58
N PRO A 140 -23.35 9.80 10.13
CA PRO A 140 -23.29 11.06 9.41
C PRO A 140 -22.21 11.02 8.32
N PHE A 141 -22.39 11.84 7.28
CA PHE A 141 -21.40 11.99 6.23
C PHE A 141 -20.19 12.80 6.71
N VAL A 142 -19.01 12.31 6.36
CA VAL A 142 -17.72 13.01 6.50
C VAL A 142 -17.01 12.92 5.16
N SER A 143 -16.55 14.07 4.67
CA SER A 143 -15.76 14.12 3.44
C SER A 143 -14.41 13.42 3.67
N PRO A 144 -13.99 12.51 2.78
CA PRO A 144 -12.74 11.77 2.97
C PRO A 144 -11.51 12.63 2.67
N ASP A 145 -10.42 12.37 3.41
CA ASP A 145 -9.14 13.04 3.15
C ASP A 145 -8.59 12.65 1.76
N PRO A 146 -8.13 13.60 0.93
CA PRO A 146 -7.55 13.31 -0.38
C PRO A 146 -6.37 12.33 -0.29
N GLY A 147 -6.31 11.39 -1.24
CA GLY A 147 -5.25 10.37 -1.29
C GLY A 147 -5.42 9.22 -0.29
N SER A 148 -6.45 9.24 0.57
CA SER A 148 -6.77 8.12 1.45
C SER A 148 -7.50 6.99 0.71
N ALA A 149 -7.53 5.79 1.32
CA ALA A 149 -8.37 4.70 0.86
C ALA A 149 -9.87 5.08 0.85
N GLN A 150 -10.29 5.96 1.76
CA GLN A 150 -11.66 6.48 1.79
C GLN A 150 -11.97 7.37 0.58
N ALA A 151 -11.03 8.18 0.11
CA ALA A 151 -11.21 9.00 -1.09
C ALA A 151 -11.38 8.11 -2.34
N ILE A 152 -10.54 7.08 -2.48
CA ILE A 152 -10.67 6.07 -3.56
C ILE A 152 -12.06 5.42 -3.51
N ALA A 153 -12.51 5.01 -2.31
CA ALA A 153 -13.82 4.41 -2.14
C ALA A 153 -14.95 5.39 -2.45
N TYR A 154 -14.81 6.66 -2.10
CA TYR A 154 -15.82 7.69 -2.40
C TYR A 154 -16.03 7.84 -3.90
N ASP A 155 -14.95 8.01 -4.67
CA ASP A 155 -15.03 8.10 -6.13
C ASP A 155 -15.68 6.84 -6.73
N MET A 156 -15.31 5.67 -6.22
CA MET A 156 -15.87 4.39 -6.64
C MET A 156 -17.35 4.18 -6.25
N VAL A 157 -17.79 4.71 -5.11
CA VAL A 157 -19.19 4.70 -4.67
C VAL A 157 -20.01 5.62 -5.56
N ARG A 158 -19.52 6.83 -5.83
CA ARG A 158 -20.16 7.80 -6.74
C ARG A 158 -20.26 7.25 -8.17
N ALA A 159 -19.20 6.60 -8.67
CA ALA A 159 -19.18 5.94 -9.98
C ALA A 159 -20.23 4.81 -10.11
N ARG A 160 -20.67 4.22 -8.99
CA ARG A 160 -21.75 3.21 -8.95
C ARG A 160 -23.15 3.82 -8.84
N GLY A 161 -23.26 5.16 -8.81
CA GLY A 161 -24.54 5.86 -8.65
C GLY A 161 -25.06 5.85 -7.21
N TRP A 162 -24.21 5.51 -6.23
CA TRP A 162 -24.55 5.58 -4.82
C TRP A 162 -24.25 6.97 -4.25
N GLY A 163 -25.16 7.46 -3.40
CA GLY A 163 -25.05 8.78 -2.77
C GLY A 163 -24.17 8.80 -1.52
N ASP A 164 -24.08 9.98 -0.92
CA ASP A 164 -23.22 10.26 0.23
C ASP A 164 -23.66 9.50 1.49
N GLU A 165 -24.97 9.19 1.59
CA GLU A 165 -25.52 8.32 2.62
C GLU A 165 -24.92 6.91 2.55
N GLN A 166 -24.75 6.37 1.34
CA GLN A 166 -24.17 5.05 1.14
C GLN A 166 -22.69 5.06 1.49
N PHE A 167 -21.98 6.12 1.10
CA PHE A 167 -20.58 6.27 1.50
C PHE A 167 -20.43 6.33 3.03
N SER A 168 -21.30 7.06 3.73
CA SER A 168 -21.29 7.15 5.19
C SER A 168 -21.43 5.77 5.85
N CYS A 169 -22.38 4.97 5.35
CA CYS A 169 -22.56 3.57 5.79
C CYS A 169 -21.31 2.71 5.51
N LEU A 170 -20.68 2.88 4.34
CA LEU A 170 -19.44 2.18 3.99
C LEU A 170 -18.29 2.53 4.95
N VAL A 171 -18.14 3.82 5.27
CA VAL A 171 -17.14 4.31 6.21
C VAL A 171 -17.32 3.68 7.58
N ALA A 172 -18.54 3.69 8.13
CA ALA A 172 -18.81 3.04 9.41
C ALA A 172 -18.54 1.53 9.36
N LEU A 173 -18.96 0.87 8.28
CA LEU A 173 -18.77 -0.57 8.09
C LEU A 173 -17.29 -0.94 8.08
N TRP A 174 -16.49 -0.40 7.16
CA TRP A 174 -15.08 -0.78 7.05
C TRP A 174 -14.19 -0.19 8.16
N ASN A 175 -14.65 0.83 8.88
CA ASN A 175 -14.04 1.22 10.16
C ASN A 175 -14.14 0.10 11.20
N LYS A 176 -15.31 -0.53 11.34
CA LYS A 176 -15.51 -1.67 12.26
C LYS A 176 -14.68 -2.89 11.85
N GLU A 177 -14.54 -3.14 10.55
CA GLU A 177 -13.83 -4.31 10.03
C GLU A 177 -12.30 -4.20 10.19
N SER A 178 -11.71 -3.10 9.71
CA SER A 178 -10.25 -3.00 9.56
C SER A 178 -9.67 -1.66 10.01
N GLY A 179 -10.51 -0.63 10.19
CA GLY A 179 -10.05 0.75 10.29
C GLY A 179 -9.45 1.25 8.98
N TRP A 180 -9.94 0.78 7.83
CA TRP A 180 -9.45 1.14 6.49
C TRP A 180 -8.00 0.76 6.18
N ARG A 181 -7.41 -0.17 6.94
CA ARG A 181 -6.03 -0.63 6.72
C ARG A 181 -5.97 -1.73 5.66
N VAL A 182 -5.22 -1.47 4.59
CA VAL A 182 -4.97 -2.41 3.47
C VAL A 182 -4.31 -3.71 3.93
N ASN A 183 -3.47 -3.64 4.96
CA ASN A 183 -2.76 -4.78 5.53
C ASN A 183 -3.42 -5.34 6.81
N ALA A 184 -4.68 -5.01 7.08
CA ALA A 184 -5.39 -5.56 8.24
C ALA A 184 -5.53 -7.08 8.11
N TYR A 185 -4.81 -7.82 8.94
CA TYR A 185 -4.90 -9.27 9.00
C TYR A 185 -5.42 -9.73 10.35
N ASN A 186 -6.50 -10.51 10.34
CA ASN A 186 -7.03 -11.16 11.52
C ASN A 186 -6.46 -12.57 11.64
N ARG A 187 -5.57 -12.80 12.61
CA ARG A 187 -4.90 -14.09 12.82
C ARG A 187 -5.83 -15.24 13.20
N SER A 188 -6.95 -14.96 13.87
CA SER A 188 -7.85 -16.03 14.32
C SER A 188 -8.77 -16.51 13.20
N SER A 189 -9.25 -15.62 12.34
CA SER A 189 -10.15 -15.96 11.23
C SER A 189 -9.44 -16.12 9.88
N GLY A 190 -8.29 -15.49 9.68
CA GLY A 190 -7.62 -15.40 8.38
C GLY A 190 -8.18 -14.32 7.46
N ALA A 191 -9.09 -13.45 7.96
CA ALA A 191 -9.63 -12.34 7.18
C ALA A 191 -8.55 -11.29 6.86
N TYR A 192 -8.63 -10.69 5.66
CA TYR A 192 -7.60 -9.77 5.17
C TYR A 192 -8.17 -8.49 4.53
N GLY A 193 -7.46 -7.39 4.74
CA GLY A 193 -7.62 -6.13 4.04
C GLY A 193 -8.75 -5.25 4.54
N ILE A 194 -9.00 -4.17 3.80
CA ILE A 194 -10.06 -3.19 4.08
C ILE A 194 -11.42 -3.86 4.33
N PRO A 195 -11.91 -4.75 3.43
CA PRO A 195 -13.22 -5.37 3.61
C PRO A 195 -13.22 -6.58 4.55
N GLN A 196 -12.05 -6.99 5.08
CA GLN A 196 -11.88 -8.24 5.84
C GLN A 196 -12.39 -9.48 5.08
N ALA A 197 -11.90 -9.67 3.84
CA ALA A 197 -12.30 -10.78 2.99
C ALA A 197 -11.80 -12.15 3.52
N LEU A 198 -12.65 -13.18 3.43
CA LEU A 198 -12.33 -14.54 3.88
C LEU A 198 -12.55 -15.62 2.78
N PRO A 199 -11.49 -16.29 2.30
CA PRO A 199 -10.08 -15.89 2.43
C PRO A 199 -9.77 -14.62 1.62
N GLY A 200 -8.72 -13.90 2.02
CA GLY A 200 -8.27 -12.67 1.35
C GLY A 200 -8.00 -12.84 -0.15
N SER A 201 -7.52 -14.03 -0.56
CA SER A 201 -7.22 -14.38 -1.95
C SER A 201 -8.40 -14.25 -2.91
N LYS A 202 -9.65 -14.21 -2.41
CA LYS A 202 -10.83 -13.91 -3.23
C LYS A 202 -10.75 -12.54 -3.89
N MET A 203 -10.05 -11.58 -3.28
CA MET A 203 -9.82 -10.25 -3.86
C MET A 203 -8.95 -10.30 -5.13
N GLY A 204 -8.25 -11.41 -5.37
CA GLY A 204 -7.51 -11.65 -6.60
C GLY A 204 -8.35 -11.58 -7.87
N SER A 205 -9.67 -11.76 -7.79
CA SER A 205 -10.56 -11.56 -8.94
C SER A 205 -10.72 -10.10 -9.37
N ALA A 206 -10.40 -9.15 -8.50
CA ALA A 206 -10.40 -7.72 -8.83
C ALA A 206 -9.01 -7.24 -9.30
N GLY A 207 -7.95 -7.96 -8.98
CA GLY A 207 -6.58 -7.63 -9.38
C GLY A 207 -5.55 -8.51 -8.67
N ALA A 208 -4.45 -8.82 -9.35
CA ALA A 208 -3.39 -9.68 -8.80
C ALA A 208 -2.64 -9.05 -7.61
N ASP A 209 -2.71 -7.72 -7.48
CA ASP A 209 -2.07 -6.89 -6.44
C ASP A 209 -2.94 -6.66 -5.21
N TRP A 210 -3.98 -7.48 -5.02
CA TRP A 210 -4.99 -7.34 -3.97
C TRP A 210 -4.44 -7.24 -2.55
N GLU A 211 -3.29 -7.83 -2.29
CA GLU A 211 -2.71 -7.87 -0.95
C GLU A 211 -2.23 -6.47 -0.53
N THR A 212 -1.72 -5.66 -1.46
CA THR A 212 -1.09 -4.37 -1.14
C THR A 212 -1.80 -3.15 -1.72
N ASN A 213 -2.80 -3.35 -2.59
CA ASN A 213 -3.49 -2.25 -3.26
C ASN A 213 -4.90 -1.99 -2.69
N ALA A 214 -5.08 -0.83 -2.07
CA ALA A 214 -6.38 -0.37 -1.56
C ALA A 214 -7.47 -0.36 -2.65
N ALA A 215 -7.17 0.14 -3.85
CA ALA A 215 -8.14 0.25 -4.94
C ALA A 215 -8.67 -1.13 -5.36
N THR A 216 -7.79 -2.13 -5.41
CA THR A 216 -8.16 -3.52 -5.72
C THR A 216 -9.07 -4.10 -4.63
N GLN A 217 -8.71 -3.91 -3.36
CA GLN A 217 -9.53 -4.38 -2.23
C GLN A 217 -10.90 -3.71 -2.18
N ILE A 218 -10.95 -2.38 -2.39
CA ILE A 218 -12.18 -1.60 -2.42
C ILE A 218 -13.05 -2.04 -3.60
N THR A 219 -12.48 -2.24 -4.78
CA THR A 219 -13.21 -2.71 -5.97
C THR A 219 -13.91 -4.03 -5.69
N TRP A 220 -13.18 -4.99 -5.14
CA TRP A 220 -13.74 -6.28 -4.73
C TRP A 220 -14.83 -6.12 -3.66
N GLY A 221 -14.53 -5.38 -2.60
CA GLY A 221 -15.44 -5.20 -1.46
C GLY A 221 -16.76 -4.52 -1.85
N LEU A 222 -16.71 -3.47 -2.69
CA LEU A 222 -17.90 -2.81 -3.21
C LEU A 222 -18.71 -3.75 -4.13
N GLY A 223 -18.04 -4.59 -4.92
CA GLY A 223 -18.71 -5.61 -5.73
C GLY A 223 -19.44 -6.64 -4.86
N TYR A 224 -18.78 -7.13 -3.81
CA TYR A 224 -19.38 -8.05 -2.83
C TYR A 224 -20.59 -7.41 -2.12
N ILE A 225 -20.47 -6.17 -1.65
CA ILE A 225 -21.57 -5.41 -1.04
C ILE A 225 -22.75 -5.27 -2.01
N GLY A 226 -22.49 -4.85 -3.24
CA GLY A 226 -23.53 -4.71 -4.26
C GLY A 226 -24.24 -6.02 -4.57
N GLY A 227 -23.49 -7.12 -4.70
CA GLY A 227 -24.05 -8.44 -5.02
C GLY A 227 -24.86 -9.07 -3.88
N ARG A 228 -24.43 -8.88 -2.62
CA ARG A 228 -25.05 -9.55 -1.45
C ARG A 228 -26.08 -8.70 -0.72
N TYR A 229 -25.82 -7.40 -0.62
CA TYR A 229 -26.62 -6.47 0.18
C TYR A 229 -27.32 -5.39 -0.67
N GLY A 230 -27.00 -5.30 -1.95
CA GLY A 230 -27.51 -4.28 -2.86
C GLY A 230 -26.85 -2.91 -2.68
N THR A 231 -26.66 -2.47 -1.43
CA THR A 231 -26.07 -1.15 -1.11
C THR A 231 -25.21 -1.21 0.15
N PRO A 232 -24.26 -0.26 0.33
CA PRO A 232 -23.49 -0.13 1.57
C PRO A 232 -24.33 0.02 2.83
N CYS A 233 -25.42 0.80 2.80
CA CYS A 233 -26.33 0.89 3.94
C CYS A 233 -27.09 -0.40 4.21
N GLY A 234 -27.40 -1.19 3.17
CA GLY A 234 -27.94 -2.55 3.34
C GLY A 234 -26.95 -3.46 4.09
N ALA A 235 -25.66 -3.39 3.73
CA ALA A 235 -24.61 -4.14 4.41
C ALA A 235 -24.40 -3.67 5.86
N TRP A 236 -24.38 -2.35 6.08
CA TRP A 236 -24.27 -1.76 7.42
C TRP A 236 -25.43 -2.16 8.33
N GLY A 237 -26.68 -2.07 7.84
CA GLY A 237 -27.85 -2.52 8.59
C GLY A 237 -27.77 -4.00 8.97
N HIS A 238 -27.28 -4.84 8.05
CA HIS A 238 -27.04 -6.25 8.35
C HIS A 238 -25.97 -6.44 9.44
N SER A 239 -24.81 -5.78 9.30
CA SER A 239 -23.70 -5.83 10.27
C SER A 239 -24.10 -5.38 11.68
N GLN A 240 -24.97 -4.39 11.79
CA GLN A 240 -25.52 -3.96 13.08
C GLN A 240 -26.42 -5.03 13.72
N SER A 241 -27.15 -5.80 12.91
CA SER A 241 -28.09 -6.82 13.39
C SER A 241 -27.47 -8.18 13.69
N THR A 242 -26.48 -8.61 12.91
CA THR A 242 -25.90 -9.97 12.98
C THR A 242 -24.44 -9.98 13.44
N GLY A 243 -23.80 -8.82 13.48
CA GLY A 243 -22.39 -8.68 13.84
C GLY A 243 -21.41 -8.83 12.66
N TRP A 244 -21.88 -9.26 11.48
CA TRP A 244 -21.07 -9.51 10.28
C TRP A 244 -21.76 -9.04 9.00
N TYR A 245 -21.02 -8.95 7.88
CA TYR A 245 -21.53 -8.74 6.52
C TYR A 245 -20.71 -9.56 5.52
#